data_AF-A0A1Y1XIP8-F1
#
_entry.id   AF-A0A1Y1XIP8-F1
#
_cell.length_a   1.000
_cell.length_b   1.000
_cell.length_c   1.000
_cell.angle_alpha   90.00
_cell.angle_beta   90.00
_cell.angle_gamma   90.00
#
_symmetry.space_group_name_H-M   'P 1'
#
loop_
_entity.id
_entity.type
_entity.pdbx_description
1 polymer ?
#
loop_
_entity_poly.entity_id
_entity_poly.type
_entity_poly.pdbx_seq_one_letter_code
_entity_poly.pdbx_strand_id
1 'polypeptide(L)'
;MSTNPPSQTIYLRNLNEKVRKDELKMSLYALFSAYGRIQDVVALKTMKMRGQAFVCFEEITSATAAIRGLQGFHFYDKPMEIQYSKTKSNVIKRMNGVYDDSLRKRDREDDDEDSNPMKFRETL
;
A
#
# COMPACT_ATOMS: atom_id res chain seq x y z
N MET A 1 14.39 16.07 -4.79
CA MET A 1 13.59 14.83 -4.81
C MET A 1 14.21 13.88 -3.80
N SER A 2 13.52 13.56 -2.71
CA SER A 2 14.06 12.68 -1.67
C SER A 2 14.01 11.23 -2.17
N THR A 3 15.13 10.72 -2.68
CA THR A 3 15.24 9.34 -3.14
C THR A 3 15.44 8.44 -1.92
N ASN A 4 14.39 7.73 -1.51
CA ASN A 4 14.51 6.69 -0.50
C ASN A 4 15.41 5.55 -1.03
N PRO A 5 16.15 4.84 -0.15
CA PRO A 5 16.99 3.72 -0.57
C PRO A 5 16.13 2.61 -1.21
N PRO A 6 16.70 1.80 -2.12
CA PRO A 6 15.98 0.68 -2.74
C PRO A 6 15.40 -0.28 -1.69
N SER A 7 14.15 -0.68 -1.91
CA SER A 7 13.38 -1.52 -0.99
C SER A 7 12.45 -2.44 -1.78
N GLN A 8 12.12 -3.61 -1.22
CA GLN A 8 11.13 -4.55 -1.77
C GLN A 8 9.71 -3.96 -1.74
N THR A 9 9.48 -3.00 -0.84
CA THR A 9 8.16 -2.36 -0.68
C THR A 9 8.16 -1.00 -1.35
N ILE A 10 7.16 -0.77 -2.19
CA ILE A 10 6.89 0.53 -2.80
C ILE A 10 5.68 1.18 -2.13
N TYR A 11 5.71 2.50 -2.07
CA TYR A 11 4.67 3.37 -1.55
C TYR A 11 4.03 4.12 -2.73
N LEU A 12 2.71 4.05 -2.78
CA LEU A 12 1.88 4.66 -3.81
C LEU A 12 1.12 5.84 -3.20
N ARG A 13 1.13 6.96 -3.89
CA ARG A 13 0.35 8.16 -3.58
C ARG A 13 -0.50 8.59 -4.76
N ASN A 14 -1.41 9.50 -4.45
CA ASN A 14 -2.32 10.13 -5.41
C ASN A 14 -3.30 9.14 -6.07
N LEU A 15 -3.65 8.06 -5.37
CA LEU A 15 -4.66 7.12 -5.84
C LEU A 15 -6.08 7.72 -5.74
N ASN A 16 -7.03 7.11 -6.43
CA ASN A 16 -8.44 7.51 -6.40
C ASN A 16 -9.13 6.96 -5.13
N GLU A 17 -9.61 7.85 -4.26
CA GLU A 17 -10.23 7.51 -2.97
C GLU A 17 -11.65 6.92 -3.11
N LYS A 18 -12.30 7.16 -4.25
CA LYS A 18 -13.67 6.70 -4.51
C LYS A 18 -13.74 5.20 -4.75
N VAL A 19 -12.68 4.60 -5.28
CA VAL A 19 -12.58 3.16 -5.57
C VAL A 19 -12.65 2.36 -4.27
N ARG A 20 -13.43 1.26 -4.24
CA ARG A 20 -13.57 0.42 -3.04
C ARG A 20 -12.23 -0.23 -2.64
N LYS A 21 -12.03 -0.51 -1.34
CA LYS A 21 -10.75 -1.03 -0.80
C LYS A 21 -10.34 -2.33 -1.50
N ASP A 22 -11.27 -3.28 -1.62
CA ASP A 22 -11.00 -4.60 -2.20
C ASP A 22 -10.69 -4.51 -3.70
N GLU A 23 -11.47 -3.71 -4.42
CA GLU A 23 -11.26 -3.44 -5.84
C GLU A 23 -9.90 -2.77 -6.07
N LEU A 24 -9.57 -1.76 -5.26
CA LEU A 24 -8.28 -1.08 -5.32
C LEU A 24 -7.12 -2.06 -5.12
N LYS A 25 -7.21 -2.94 -4.10
CA LYS A 25 -6.18 -3.96 -3.84
C LYS A 25 -6.05 -4.94 -5.01
N MET A 26 -7.16 -5.44 -5.55
CA MET A 26 -7.17 -6.37 -6.68
C MET A 26 -6.56 -5.75 -7.94
N SER A 27 -6.96 -4.51 -8.27
CA SER A 27 -6.46 -3.79 -9.44
C SER A 27 -4.97 -3.45 -9.31
N LEU A 28 -4.52 -3.04 -8.12
CA LEU A 28 -3.09 -2.84 -7.85
C LEU A 28 -2.32 -4.15 -7.98
N TYR A 29 -2.82 -5.24 -7.39
CA TYR A 29 -2.19 -6.54 -7.52
C TYR A 29 -2.03 -6.95 -8.99
N ALA A 30 -3.10 -6.87 -9.77
CA ALA A 30 -3.09 -7.21 -11.19
C ALA A 30 -2.07 -6.36 -11.96
N LEU A 31 -2.06 -5.04 -11.77
CA LEU A 31 -1.17 -4.12 -12.47
C LEU A 31 0.31 -4.38 -12.15
N PHE A 32 0.63 -4.56 -10.86
CA PHE A 32 2.01 -4.72 -10.41
C PHE A 32 2.54 -6.15 -10.62
N SER A 33 1.66 -7.14 -10.80
CA SER A 33 2.05 -8.54 -11.02
C SER A 33 2.90 -8.74 -12.28
N ALA A 34 2.78 -7.85 -13.27
CA ALA A 34 3.58 -7.86 -14.48
C ALA A 34 5.08 -7.59 -14.25
N TYR A 35 5.44 -6.95 -13.13
CA TYR A 35 6.82 -6.60 -12.79
C TYR A 35 7.51 -7.62 -11.89
N GLY A 36 6.76 -8.50 -11.24
CA GLY A 36 7.30 -9.55 -10.38
C GLY A 36 6.28 -10.09 -9.38
N ARG A 37 6.69 -11.12 -8.62
CA ARG A 37 5.84 -11.73 -7.60
C ARG A 37 5.55 -10.73 -6.48
N ILE A 38 4.26 -10.55 -6.19
CA ILE A 38 3.77 -9.72 -5.09
C ILE A 38 3.54 -10.62 -3.87
N GLN A 39 4.09 -10.20 -2.74
CA GLN A 39 3.87 -10.83 -1.44
C GLN A 39 2.61 -10.30 -0.76
N ASP A 40 2.38 -8.98 -0.84
CA ASP A 40 1.24 -8.35 -0.18
C ASP A 40 0.90 -6.97 -0.77
N VAL A 41 -0.37 -6.58 -0.67
CA VAL A 41 -0.88 -5.25 -1.04
C VAL A 41 -1.69 -4.68 0.12
N VAL A 42 -1.17 -3.61 0.71
CA VAL A 42 -1.78 -2.93 1.85
C VAL A 42 -2.41 -1.63 1.38
N ALA A 43 -3.72 -1.50 1.55
CA ALA A 43 -4.48 -0.28 1.32
C ALA A 43 -5.53 -0.16 2.43
N LEU A 44 -5.65 1.05 2.99
CA LEU A 44 -6.56 1.39 4.08
C LEU A 44 -7.36 2.64 3.67
N LYS A 45 -8.62 2.74 4.13
CA LYS A 45 -9.48 3.88 3.79
C LYS A 45 -9.60 4.91 4.91
N THR A 46 -8.87 4.73 6.01
CA THR A 46 -8.77 5.70 7.09
C THR A 46 -8.33 7.09 6.60
N MET A 47 -8.71 8.15 7.31
CA MET A 47 -8.41 9.55 6.93
C MET A 47 -6.94 9.82 6.64
N LYS A 48 -6.04 9.11 7.33
CA LYS A 48 -4.59 9.24 7.18
C LYS A 48 -4.03 8.46 5.99
N MET A 49 -4.69 7.36 5.59
CA MET A 49 -4.19 6.42 4.59
C MET A 49 -4.96 6.45 3.26
N ARG A 50 -6.09 7.16 3.20
CA ARG A 50 -6.85 7.32 1.96
C ARG A 50 -5.96 7.88 0.84
N GLY A 51 -6.16 7.36 -0.37
CA GLY A 51 -5.38 7.72 -1.55
C GLY A 51 -3.93 7.20 -1.54
N GLN A 52 -3.59 6.31 -0.61
CA GLN A 52 -2.27 5.72 -0.45
C GLN A 52 -2.35 4.20 -0.38
N ALA A 53 -1.30 3.54 -0.84
CA ALA A 53 -1.15 2.11 -0.73
C ALA A 53 0.32 1.70 -0.65
N PHE A 54 0.56 0.47 -0.20
CA PHE A 54 1.86 -0.17 -0.25
C PHE A 54 1.76 -1.46 -1.03
N VAL A 55 2.71 -1.69 -1.93
CA VAL A 55 2.86 -2.97 -2.64
C VAL A 55 4.20 -3.56 -2.23
N CYS A 56 4.16 -4.81 -1.77
CA CYS A 56 5.32 -5.54 -1.33
C CYS A 56 5.68 -6.60 -2.36
N PHE A 57 6.86 -6.47 -2.98
CA PHE A 57 7.39 -7.48 -3.87
C PHE A 57 8.22 -8.52 -3.12
N GLU A 58 8.43 -9.66 -3.76
CA GLU A 58 9.42 -10.64 -3.35
C GLU A 58 10.85 -10.10 -3.56
N GLU A 59 11.09 -9.38 -4.66
CA GLU A 59 12.42 -8.92 -5.07
C GLU A 59 12.52 -7.38 -5.15
N ILE A 60 13.69 -6.82 -4.82
CA ILE A 60 13.97 -5.36 -4.93
C ILE A 60 14.02 -4.91 -6.39
N THR A 61 14.49 -5.78 -7.28
CA THR A 61 14.57 -5.51 -8.73
C THR A 61 13.19 -5.30 -9.33
N SER A 62 12.20 -6.10 -8.93
CA SER A 62 10.80 -5.96 -9.33
C SER A 62 10.21 -4.62 -8.89
N ALA A 63 10.47 -4.21 -7.64
CA ALA A 63 10.07 -2.90 -7.13
C ALA A 63 10.69 -1.75 -7.95
N THR A 64 11.97 -1.88 -8.30
CA THR A 64 12.70 -0.90 -9.13
C THR A 64 12.09 -0.79 -10.53
N ALA A 65 11.78 -1.93 -11.15
CA ALA A 65 11.17 -1.99 -12.47
C ALA A 65 9.77 -1.37 -12.47
N ALA A 66 8.96 -1.68 -11.45
CA ALA A 66 7.63 -1.12 -11.26
C ALA A 66 7.64 0.40 -11.13
N ILE A 67 8.55 0.96 -10.32
CA ILE A 67 8.72 2.42 -10.19
C ILE A 67 9.03 3.04 -11.55
N ARG A 68 9.96 2.48 -12.31
CA ARG A 68 10.36 3.03 -13.62
C ARG A 68 9.27 2.93 -14.67
N GLY A 69 8.50 1.84 -14.66
CA GLY A 69 7.47 1.57 -15.66
C GLY A 69 6.13 2.27 -15.40
N LEU A 70 5.77 2.51 -14.14
CA LEU A 70 4.45 3.01 -13.75
C LEU A 70 4.46 4.40 -13.10
N GLN A 71 5.61 5.08 -13.06
CA GLN A 71 5.66 6.44 -12.51
C GLN A 71 4.78 7.38 -13.33
N GLY A 72 3.81 8.03 -12.67
CA GLY A 72 2.86 8.91 -13.34
C GLY A 72 1.80 8.19 -14.17
N PHE A 73 1.70 6.86 -14.08
CA PHE A 73 0.67 6.10 -14.78
C PHE A 73 -0.72 6.50 -14.30
N HIS A 74 -1.64 6.73 -15.23
CA HIS A 74 -3.01 7.11 -14.92
C HIS A 74 -3.80 5.89 -14.48
N PHE A 75 -4.17 5.85 -13.21
CA PHE A 75 -4.89 4.75 -12.60
C PHE A 75 -6.17 5.27 -11.94
N TYR A 76 -7.32 4.83 -12.45
CA TYR A 76 -8.63 5.38 -12.12
C TYR A 76 -8.65 6.92 -12.24
N ASP A 77 -8.21 7.42 -13.39
CA ASP A 77 -8.18 8.85 -13.77
C ASP A 77 -7.30 9.75 -12.90
N LYS A 78 -6.38 9.17 -12.12
CA LYS A 78 -5.36 9.93 -11.39
C LYS A 78 -3.96 9.43 -11.70
N PRO A 79 -2.99 10.32 -11.97
CA PRO A 79 -1.60 9.91 -12.14
C PRO A 79 -1.03 9.46 -10.80
N MET A 80 -0.69 8.18 -10.67
CA MET A 80 -0.12 7.67 -9.43
C MET A 80 1.33 8.11 -9.27
N GLU A 81 1.75 8.34 -8.03
CA GLU A 81 3.14 8.63 -7.69
C GLU A 81 3.71 7.47 -6.87
N ILE A 82 4.85 6.95 -7.30
CA ILE A 82 5.49 5.77 -6.72
C ILE A 82 6.85 6.18 -6.14
N GLN A 83 7.13 5.70 -4.92
CA GLN A 83 8.42 5.86 -4.25
C GLN A 83 8.79 4.56 -3.52
N TYR A 84 10.08 4.35 -3.22
CA TYR A 84 10.45 3.28 -2.28
C TYR A 84 9.89 3.58 -0.89
N SER A 85 9.43 2.55 -0.19
CA SER A 85 9.01 2.68 1.20
C SER A 85 10.22 2.96 2.10
N LYS A 86 10.03 3.83 3.09
CA LYS A 86 11.03 4.13 4.13
C LYS A 86 11.18 2.98 5.12
N THR A 87 10.12 2.21 5.33
CA THR A 87 10.06 1.12 6.30
C THR A 87 9.83 -0.22 5.58
N LYS A 88 10.45 -1.29 6.11
CA LYS A 88 10.19 -2.65 5.63
C LYS A 88 8.76 -3.07 6.02
N SER A 89 8.03 -3.67 5.07
CA SER A 89 6.71 -4.25 5.33
C SER A 89 6.75 -5.32 6.41
N ASN A 90 5.64 -5.46 7.14
CA ASN A 90 5.49 -6.48 8.19
C ASN A 90 5.69 -7.90 7.64
N VAL A 91 5.23 -8.16 6.40
CA VAL A 91 5.44 -9.44 5.70
C VAL A 91 6.92 -9.76 5.52
N ILE A 92 7.73 -8.79 5.10
CA ILE A 92 9.18 -8.96 4.95
C ILE A 92 9.88 -9.16 6.29
N LYS A 93 9.42 -8.49 7.35
CA LYS A 93 9.95 -8.70 8.71
C LYS A 93 9.66 -10.14 9.20
N ARG A 94 8.43 -10.61 9.00
CA ARG A 94 8.01 -11.99 9.31
C ARG A 94 8.85 -13.02 8.54
N MET A 95 9.05 -12.80 7.24
CA MET A 95 9.80 -13.71 6.37
C MET A 95 11.30 -13.80 6.73
N ASN A 96 11.90 -12.68 7.18
CA ASN A 96 13.30 -12.65 7.64
C ASN A 96 13.50 -13.18 9.07
N GLY A 97 12.48 -13.78 9.68
CA GLY A 97 12.57 -14.36 11.03
C GLY A 97 12.66 -13.33 12.17
N VAL A 98 12.44 -12.03 11.88
CA VAL A 98 12.33 -10.99 12.90
C VAL A 98 10.92 -11.07 13.48
N TYR A 99 10.74 -11.98 14.45
CA TYR A 99 9.49 -12.13 15.20
C TYR A 99 9.29 -10.91 16.10
N ASP A 100 8.37 -10.04 15.71
CA ASP A 100 7.87 -8.96 16.55
C ASP A 100 6.41 -9.27 16.91
N ASP A 101 6.19 -9.65 18.17
CA ASP A 101 4.89 -10.08 18.70
C ASP A 101 3.83 -8.95 18.64
N SER A 102 4.25 -7.69 18.48
CA SER A 102 3.35 -6.54 18.33
C SER A 102 2.68 -6.43 16.95
N LEU A 103 3.11 -7.23 15.96
CA LEU A 103 2.56 -7.19 14.60
C LEU A 103 1.22 -7.92 14.47
N ARG A 104 0.93 -8.92 15.32
CA ARG A 104 -0.32 -9.70 15.25
C ARG A 104 -1.57 -8.94 15.71
N LYS A 105 -1.39 -7.85 16.46
CA LYS A 105 -2.52 -7.10 17.07
C LYS A 105 -3.13 -6.09 16.10
N ARG A 106 -2.30 -5.46 15.26
CA ARG A 106 -2.72 -4.39 14.33
C ARG A 106 -3.52 -4.88 13.13
N ASP A 107 -3.16 -6.03 12.55
CA ASP A 107 -3.85 -6.56 11.36
C ASP A 107 -5.36 -6.85 11.62
N ARG A 108 -5.77 -7.06 12.88
CA ARG A 108 -7.20 -7.26 13.24
C ARG A 108 -7.94 -5.95 13.55
N GLU A 109 -7.27 -4.98 14.19
CA GLU A 109 -7.89 -3.74 14.63
C GLU A 109 -8.18 -2.78 13.45
N ASP A 110 -7.34 -2.77 12.41
CA ASP A 110 -7.49 -1.90 11.24
C ASP A 110 -8.71 -2.25 10.36
N ASP A 111 -9.14 -3.51 10.34
CA ASP A 111 -10.35 -3.93 9.60
C ASP A 111 -11.65 -3.56 10.34
N ASP A 112 -11.61 -3.52 11.68
CA ASP A 112 -12.77 -3.17 12.50
C ASP A 112 -13.03 -1.64 12.52
N GLU A 113 -11.98 -0.80 12.55
CA GLU A 113 -12.13 0.66 12.68
C GLU A 113 -12.75 1.34 11.43
N ASP A 114 -12.51 0.80 10.24
CA ASP A 114 -13.06 1.29 8.96
C ASP A 114 -14.57 0.99 8.79
N SER A 115 -15.17 0.20 9.69
CA SER A 115 -16.58 -0.22 9.60
C SER A 115 -17.57 0.61 10.45
N ASN A 116 -17.12 1.69 11.10
CA ASN A 116 -18.00 2.59 11.84
C ASN A 116 -18.33 3.90 11.08
N PRO A 117 -19.44 3.97 10.32
CA PRO A 117 -19.85 5.19 9.61
C PRO A 117 -20.41 6.31 10.53
N MET A 118 -20.46 6.15 11.86
CA MET A 118 -21.04 7.14 12.77
C MET A 118 -20.00 7.96 13.56
N LYS A 119 -19.33 8.91 12.90
CA LYS A 119 -18.69 10.04 13.59
C LYS A 119 -18.96 11.41 12.94
N PHE A 120 -20.06 11.55 12.19
CA PHE A 120 -20.67 12.87 12.02
C PHE A 120 -21.40 13.21 13.32
N ARG A 121 -20.65 13.77 14.28
CA ARG A 121 -21.25 14.46 15.44
C ARG A 121 -21.93 15.70 14.90
N GLU A 122 -23.26 15.61 14.86
CA GLU A 122 -24.19 16.68 15.20
C GLU A 122 -23.50 17.75 16.07
N THR A 123 -23.30 18.92 15.47
CA THR A 123 -23.06 20.15 16.21
C THR A 123 -24.19 21.07 15.78
N LEU A 124 -25.07 21.37 16.74
CA LEU A 124 -26.10 22.41 16.63
C LEU A 124 -25.50 23.73 16.13
#